data_AF-A0A5C3LKI4-F1
#
_entry.id   AF-A0A5C3LKI4-F1
#
_cell.length_a   1.000
_cell.length_b   1.000
_cell.length_c   1.000
_cell.angle_alpha   90.00
_cell.angle_beta   90.00
_cell.angle_gamma   90.00
#
_symmetry.space_group_name_H-M   'P 1'
#
loop_
_entity.id
_entity.type
_entity.pdbx_description
1 polymer ?
#
loop_
_entity_poly.entity_id
_entity_poly.type
_entity_poly.pdbx_seq_one_letter_code
_entity_poly.pdbx_strand_id
1 'polypeptide(L)'
;MGSGKFYPVESTCCHLAGGANWIFPTKENPQWSLRMKRTGTSGSIRFVNELGESFLVVLGVRNYRPWFDIVTDLKPDDTAMKIHPSYYNGGERSGIPLKQYKVEKVNSKNRRFSLRVTGQDRDHFVCSLVVQNA
;
A
#
# COMPACT_ATOMS: atom_id res chain seq x y z
N MET A 1 -22.71 -6.94 -12.82
CA MET A 1 -21.97 -5.66 -12.67
C MET A 1 -20.50 -5.99 -12.82
N GLY A 2 -19.77 -5.33 -13.72
CA GLY A 2 -18.41 -5.76 -14.09
C GLY A 2 -17.44 -5.68 -12.91
N SER A 3 -16.69 -6.75 -12.66
CA SER A 3 -15.53 -6.74 -11.77
C SER A 3 -14.39 -5.97 -12.46
N GLY A 4 -14.42 -4.64 -12.36
CA GLY A 4 -13.42 -3.78 -12.99
C GLY A 4 -12.01 -4.13 -12.50
N LYS A 5 -11.12 -4.47 -13.44
CA LYS A 5 -9.71 -4.72 -13.15
C LYS A 5 -9.07 -3.41 -12.66
N PHE A 6 -8.29 -3.51 -11.58
CA PHE A 6 -7.56 -2.38 -11.03
C PHE A 6 -6.17 -2.28 -11.65
N TYR A 7 -5.74 -1.05 -11.93
CA TYR A 7 -4.44 -0.72 -12.48
C TYR A 7 -3.73 0.28 -11.56
N PRO A 8 -2.42 0.16 -11.34
CA PRO A 8 -1.65 1.14 -10.61
C PRO A 8 -1.54 2.43 -11.44
N VAL A 9 -1.81 3.58 -10.81
CA VAL A 9 -1.82 4.89 -11.47
C VAL A 9 -0.89 5.91 -10.82
N GLU A 10 -0.41 5.64 -9.61
CA GLU A 10 0.48 6.53 -8.88
C GLU A 10 1.29 5.71 -7.88
N SER A 11 2.58 6.02 -7.75
CA SER A 11 3.43 5.44 -6.71
C SER A 11 4.25 6.53 -6.06
N THR A 12 4.47 6.41 -4.74
CA THR A 12 5.25 7.39 -4.00
C THR A 12 6.19 6.69 -3.03
N CYS A 13 7.27 7.37 -2.67
CA CYS A 13 8.24 6.92 -1.68
C CYS A 13 8.42 8.02 -0.64
N CYS A 14 8.36 7.68 0.64
CA CYS A 14 8.65 8.62 1.70
C CYS A 14 10.17 8.89 1.74
N HIS A 15 10.57 10.14 1.93
CA HIS A 15 11.97 10.58 1.92
C HIS A 15 12.74 10.21 3.21
N LEU A 16 12.03 9.88 4.28
CA LEU A 16 12.62 9.52 5.57
C LEU A 16 13.50 8.28 5.46
N ALA A 17 14.38 8.09 6.44
CA ALA A 17 15.26 6.92 6.55
C ALA A 17 16.12 6.65 5.30
N GLY A 18 16.48 7.71 4.55
CA GLY A 18 17.27 7.61 3.31
C GLY A 18 16.46 7.29 2.06
N GLY A 19 15.13 7.29 2.18
CA GLY A 19 14.20 7.07 1.09
C GLY A 19 13.87 5.60 0.85
N ALA A 20 12.97 5.40 -0.11
CA ALA A 20 12.64 4.11 -0.68
C ALA A 20 12.56 4.22 -2.21
N ASN A 21 12.56 3.09 -2.89
CA ASN A 21 12.36 3.02 -4.34
C ASN A 21 11.43 1.86 -4.67
N TRP A 22 10.45 2.11 -5.54
CA TRP A 22 9.67 1.04 -6.15
C TRP A 22 10.45 0.44 -7.32
N ILE A 23 10.53 -0.88 -7.33
CA ILE A 23 10.97 -1.67 -8.47
C ILE A 23 9.69 -2.25 -9.09
N PHE A 24 9.45 -1.85 -10.33
CA PHE A 24 8.27 -2.24 -11.11
C PHE A 24 8.38 -3.69 -11.59
N PRO A 25 7.25 -4.40 -11.77
CA PRO A 25 7.25 -5.75 -12.32
C PRO A 25 7.88 -5.81 -13.72
N THR A 26 8.59 -6.90 -13.99
CA THR A 26 9.05 -7.30 -15.32
C THR A 26 8.45 -8.66 -15.68
N LYS A 27 8.78 -9.19 -16.88
CA LYS A 27 8.36 -10.55 -17.27
C LYS A 27 9.00 -11.61 -16.36
N GLU A 28 10.24 -11.37 -15.91
CA GLU A 28 11.04 -12.26 -15.09
C GLU A 28 10.73 -12.12 -13.60
N ASN A 29 10.31 -10.92 -13.17
CA ASN A 29 9.84 -10.68 -11.81
C ASN A 29 8.46 -9.98 -11.83
N PRO A 30 7.36 -10.74 -11.77
CA PRO A 30 6.02 -10.17 -11.89
C PRO A 30 5.55 -9.40 -10.63
N GLN A 31 6.41 -9.22 -9.64
CA GLN A 31 6.06 -8.57 -8.37
C GLN A 31 6.54 -7.13 -8.29
N TRP A 32 5.72 -6.28 -7.67
CA TRP A 32 6.16 -4.95 -7.23
C TRP A 32 7.01 -5.08 -5.96
N SER A 33 8.19 -4.46 -5.94
CA SER A 33 9.07 -4.51 -4.76
C SER A 33 9.38 -3.10 -4.24
N LEU A 34 9.18 -2.88 -2.94
CA LEU A 34 9.59 -1.66 -2.26
C LEU A 34 10.96 -1.88 -1.61
N ARG A 35 12.00 -1.26 -2.15
CA ARG A 35 13.33 -1.28 -1.54
C ARG A 35 13.49 -0.08 -0.61
N MET A 36 13.60 -0.33 0.68
CA MET A 36 13.87 0.68 1.70
C MET A 36 15.34 0.63 2.11
N LYS A 37 16.00 1.79 2.28
CA LYS A 37 17.40 1.80 2.76
C LYS A 37 17.50 1.45 4.24
N ARG A 38 16.55 1.93 5.05
CA ARG A 38 16.50 1.73 6.50
C ARG A 38 15.04 1.67 6.97
N THR A 39 14.81 1.13 8.16
CA THR A 39 13.51 1.24 8.84
C THR A 39 13.17 2.70 9.14
N GLY A 40 11.88 3.03 9.14
CA GLY A 40 11.34 4.38 9.39
C GLY A 40 10.80 5.08 8.13
N THR A 41 10.61 4.35 7.03
CA THR A 41 10.02 4.87 5.79
C THR A 41 8.98 3.90 5.20
N SER A 42 8.36 4.29 4.09
CA SER A 42 7.34 3.54 3.38
C SER A 42 7.24 3.97 1.91
N GLY A 43 6.50 3.17 1.16
CA GLY A 43 6.05 3.48 -0.18
C GLY A 43 4.55 3.25 -0.28
N SER A 44 3.92 3.92 -1.24
CA SER A 44 2.51 3.71 -1.55
C SER A 44 2.27 3.47 -3.03
N ILE A 45 1.20 2.75 -3.36
CA ILE A 45 0.69 2.59 -4.72
C ILE A 45 -0.81 2.84 -4.72
N ARG A 46 -1.28 3.77 -5.56
CA ARG A 46 -2.70 4.04 -5.79
C ARG A 46 -3.16 3.26 -7.01
N PHE A 47 -4.31 2.62 -6.87
CA PHE A 47 -4.95 1.82 -7.92
C PHE A 47 -6.29 2.43 -8.30
N VAL A 48 -6.64 2.35 -9.58
CA VAL A 48 -7.94 2.78 -10.13
C VAL A 48 -8.46 1.69 -11.06
N ASN A 49 -9.77 1.46 -11.08
CA ASN A 49 -10.42 0.62 -12.09
C ASN A 49 -11.18 1.45 -13.14
N GLU A 50 -11.64 0.79 -14.19
CA GLU A 50 -12.39 1.40 -15.30
C GLU A 50 -13.72 2.04 -14.87
N LEU A 51 -14.23 1.70 -13.69
CA LEU A 51 -15.45 2.26 -13.10
C LEU A 51 -15.17 3.45 -12.17
N GLY A 52 -13.93 3.92 -12.12
CA GLY A 52 -13.49 5.02 -11.25
C GLY A 52 -13.37 4.66 -9.77
N GLU A 53 -13.53 3.39 -9.38
CA GLU A 53 -13.19 2.95 -8.02
C GLU A 53 -11.69 3.06 -7.82
N SER A 54 -11.27 3.52 -6.65
CA SER A 54 -9.85 3.65 -6.34
C SER A 54 -9.53 3.36 -4.88
N PHE A 55 -8.30 2.93 -4.65
CA PHE A 55 -7.77 2.66 -3.33
C PHE A 55 -6.25 2.90 -3.31
N LEU A 56 -5.71 3.13 -2.12
CA LEU A 56 -4.28 3.30 -1.89
C LEU A 56 -3.78 2.17 -0.99
N VAL A 57 -2.66 1.57 -1.35
CA VAL A 57 -1.91 0.65 -0.49
C VAL A 57 -0.67 1.36 0.00
N VAL A 58 -0.36 1.23 1.28
CA VAL A 58 0.87 1.72 1.89
C VAL A 58 1.61 0.56 2.55
N LEU A 59 2.89 0.42 2.23
CA LEU A 59 3.79 -0.58 2.83
C LEU A 59 4.96 0.12 3.49
N GLY A 60 5.30 -0.24 4.72
CA GLY A 60 6.48 0.28 5.38
C GLY A 60 7.01 -0.62 6.48
N VAL A 61 8.15 -0.21 7.04
CA VAL A 61 8.77 -0.88 8.19
C VAL A 61 9.17 0.17 9.19
N ARG A 62 8.69 0.09 10.44
CA ARG A 62 9.06 0.98 11.55
C ARG A 62 9.50 0.14 12.74
N ASN A 63 10.66 0.45 13.32
CA ASN A 63 11.26 -0.31 14.41
C ASN A 63 11.37 -1.82 14.10
N TYR A 64 11.84 -2.15 12.88
CA TYR A 64 12.00 -3.53 12.39
C TYR A 64 10.70 -4.35 12.32
N ARG A 65 9.54 -3.70 12.41
CA ARG A 65 8.22 -4.33 12.30
C ARG A 65 7.53 -3.81 11.05
N PRO A 66 6.99 -4.70 10.20
CA PRO A 66 6.22 -4.26 9.06
C PRO A 66 4.92 -3.59 9.54
N TRP A 67 4.46 -2.62 8.76
CA TRP A 67 3.17 -2.00 8.91
C TRP A 67 2.58 -1.74 7.52
N PHE A 68 1.27 -1.82 7.44
CA PHE A 68 0.53 -1.72 6.20
C PHE A 68 -0.77 -0.95 6.44
N ASP A 69 -1.32 -0.38 5.38
CA ASP A 69 -2.70 0.10 5.38
C ASP A 69 -3.29 0.03 3.98
N ILE A 70 -4.62 0.04 3.93
CA ILE A 70 -5.41 0.18 2.73
C ILE A 70 -6.39 1.34 2.97
N VAL A 71 -6.35 2.35 2.09
CA VAL A 71 -7.33 3.44 2.10
C VAL A 71 -8.25 3.25 0.91
N THR A 72 -9.54 3.01 1.17
CA THR A 72 -10.57 2.85 0.14
C THR A 72 -11.38 4.13 -0.04
N ASP A 73 -12.28 4.15 -1.02
CA ASP A 73 -13.26 5.23 -1.23
C ASP A 73 -12.60 6.60 -1.42
N LEU A 74 -11.47 6.63 -2.13
CA LEU A 74 -10.74 7.86 -2.39
C LEU A 74 -11.56 8.80 -3.26
N LYS A 75 -11.52 10.10 -2.93
CA LYS A 75 -12.08 11.15 -3.77
C LYS A 75 -11.20 11.39 -5.00
N PRO A 76 -11.70 12.05 -6.06
CA PRO A 76 -10.90 12.35 -7.25
C PRO A 76 -9.59 13.10 -6.97
N ASP A 77 -9.55 13.93 -5.93
CA ASP A 77 -8.39 14.72 -5.51
C ASP A 77 -7.51 14.03 -4.44
N ASP A 78 -7.88 12.83 -4.00
CA ASP A 78 -7.14 12.04 -3.02
C ASP A 78 -6.01 11.26 -3.69
N THR A 79 -4.96 12.00 -4.05
CA THR A 79 -3.72 11.43 -4.62
C THR A 79 -2.90 10.70 -3.55
N ALA A 80 -2.01 9.81 -3.99
CA ALA A 80 -1.05 9.18 -3.10
C ALA A 80 -0.12 10.23 -2.45
N MET A 81 0.27 11.27 -3.20
CA MET A 81 1.07 12.38 -2.66
C MET A 81 0.36 13.21 -1.59
N LYS A 82 -0.97 13.29 -1.62
CA LYS A 82 -1.77 13.96 -0.57
C LYS A 82 -1.90 13.08 0.68
N ILE A 83 -2.17 11.79 0.49
CA ILE A 83 -2.48 10.87 1.60
C ILE A 83 -1.23 10.33 2.28
N HIS A 84 -0.20 9.91 1.53
CA HIS A 84 0.96 9.20 2.08
C HIS A 84 1.74 9.99 3.15
N PRO A 85 1.90 11.32 3.06
CA PRO A 85 2.52 12.10 4.13
C PRO A 85 1.76 12.05 5.47
N SER A 86 0.44 11.79 5.47
CA SER A 86 -0.38 11.75 6.70
C SER A 86 -0.03 10.63 7.68
N TYR A 87 0.78 9.66 7.25
CA TYR A 87 1.30 8.56 8.09
C TYR A 87 2.50 8.99 8.96
N TYR A 88 2.96 10.22 8.81
CA TYR A 88 4.17 10.74 9.45
C TYR A 88 3.88 12.01 10.24
N ASN A 89 4.81 12.35 11.14
CA ASN A 89 4.85 13.64 11.86
C ASN A 89 3.54 14.05 12.55
N GLY A 90 2.85 13.10 13.19
CA GLY A 90 1.59 13.37 13.88
C GLY A 90 0.39 13.58 12.97
N GLY A 91 0.52 13.26 11.67
CA GLY A 91 -0.61 13.27 10.73
C GLY A 91 -1.72 12.30 11.13
N GLU A 92 -2.89 12.48 10.50
CA GLU A 92 -4.12 11.72 10.77
C GLU A 92 -3.92 10.19 10.81
N ARG A 93 -2.99 9.67 10.00
CA ARG A 93 -2.68 8.23 9.87
C ARG A 93 -1.40 7.82 10.58
N SER A 94 -0.77 8.67 11.38
CA SER A 94 0.51 8.35 12.03
C SER A 94 0.42 7.26 13.12
N GLY A 95 -0.78 7.03 13.64
CA GLY A 95 -1.10 6.10 14.74
C GLY A 95 -1.34 4.64 14.36
N ILE A 96 -1.03 4.21 13.13
CA ILE A 96 -1.32 2.83 12.71
C ILE A 96 -0.53 1.83 13.57
N PRO A 97 -1.18 0.74 14.02
CA PRO A 97 -0.52 -0.31 14.78
C PRO A 97 0.73 -0.87 14.09
N LEU A 98 1.82 -0.99 14.85
CA LEU A 98 3.02 -1.72 14.43
C LEU A 98 2.83 -3.21 14.68
N LYS A 99 3.18 -4.05 13.68
CA LYS A 99 2.85 -5.50 13.60
C LYS A 99 1.41 -5.79 13.16
N GLN A 100 1.08 -5.38 11.95
CA GLN A 100 -0.05 -5.96 11.24
C GLN A 100 0.49 -7.07 10.33
N TYR A 101 0.13 -8.32 10.60
CA TYR A 101 0.36 -9.41 9.64
C TYR A 101 -0.68 -9.40 8.52
N LYS A 102 -1.79 -8.67 8.73
CA LYS A 102 -2.92 -8.54 7.84
C LYS A 102 -3.67 -7.24 8.10
N VAL A 103 -4.16 -6.61 7.05
CA VAL A 103 -5.18 -5.56 7.08
C VAL A 103 -6.32 -5.96 6.13
N GLU A 104 -7.55 -5.72 6.56
CA GLU A 104 -8.75 -5.91 5.75
C GLU A 104 -9.59 -4.65 5.73
N LYS A 105 -10.13 -4.31 4.57
CA LYS A 105 -11.04 -3.19 4.37
C LYS A 105 -12.19 -3.63 3.48
N VAL A 106 -13.34 -3.00 3.68
CA VAL A 106 -14.50 -3.10 2.80
C VAL A 106 -14.84 -1.70 2.37
N ASN A 107 -14.94 -1.46 1.07
CA ASN A 107 -15.34 -0.14 0.56
C ASN A 107 -16.86 0.06 0.60
N SER A 108 -17.32 1.27 0.28
CA SER A 108 -18.75 1.61 0.23
C SER A 108 -19.57 0.78 -0.77
N LYS A 109 -18.91 0.10 -1.72
CA LYS A 109 -19.51 -0.80 -2.72
C LYS A 109 -19.45 -2.28 -2.32
N ASN A 110 -19.19 -2.59 -1.04
CA ASN A 110 -19.03 -3.95 -0.51
C ASN A 110 -17.86 -4.77 -1.09
N ARG A 111 -16.91 -4.12 -1.77
CA ARG A 111 -15.70 -4.77 -2.26
C ARG A 111 -14.73 -4.99 -1.11
N ARG A 112 -14.21 -6.21 -0.96
CA ARG A 112 -13.25 -6.56 0.09
C ARG A 112 -11.81 -6.47 -0.42
N PHE A 113 -10.96 -5.86 0.39
CA PHE A 113 -9.53 -5.72 0.17
C PHE A 113 -8.81 -6.37 1.33
N SER A 114 -7.80 -7.18 1.04
CA SER A 114 -6.92 -7.73 2.06
C SER A 114 -5.47 -7.60 1.64
N LEU A 115 -4.63 -7.21 2.58
CA LEU A 115 -3.18 -7.20 2.42
C LEU A 115 -2.59 -7.94 3.60
N ARG A 116 -1.74 -8.93 3.33
CA ARG A 116 -1.10 -9.74 4.38
C ARG A 116 0.33 -10.08 4.05
N VAL A 117 1.13 -10.30 5.07
CA VAL A 117 2.45 -10.93 4.93
C VAL A 117 2.24 -12.42 4.69
N THR A 118 2.84 -12.95 3.63
CA THR A 118 2.79 -14.37 3.26
C THR A 118 4.15 -15.06 3.38
N GLY A 119 5.23 -14.29 3.48
CA GLY A 119 6.57 -14.80 3.73
C GLY A 119 7.44 -13.72 4.37
N GLN A 120 8.39 -14.16 5.18
CA GLN A 120 9.41 -13.28 5.75
C GLN A 120 10.72 -14.05 5.85
N ASP A 121 11.79 -13.46 5.32
CA ASP A 121 13.17 -13.88 5.58
C ASP A 121 13.97 -12.65 6.02
N ARG A 122 14.36 -12.60 7.29
CA ARG A 122 15.05 -11.46 7.91
C ARG A 122 14.36 -10.12 7.62
N ASP A 123 14.95 -9.30 6.76
CA ASP A 123 14.51 -7.97 6.34
C ASP A 123 13.74 -7.97 5.00
N HIS A 124 13.54 -9.14 4.40
CA HIS A 124 12.73 -9.36 3.23
C HIS A 124 11.30 -9.81 3.62
N PHE A 125 10.30 -9.05 3.19
CA PHE A 125 8.89 -9.34 3.45
C PHE A 125 8.15 -9.55 2.12
N VAL A 126 7.48 -10.69 2.00
CA VAL A 126 6.59 -11.00 0.88
C VAL A 126 5.17 -10.73 1.33
N CYS A 127 4.46 -9.90 0.58
CA CYS A 127 3.08 -9.52 0.88
C CYS A 127 2.16 -9.90 -0.28
N SER A 128 0.92 -10.27 0.04
CA SER A 128 -0.13 -10.52 -0.94
C SER A 128 -1.26 -9.53 -0.74
N LEU A 129 -1.55 -8.75 -1.79
CA LEU A 129 -2.74 -7.92 -1.93
C LEU A 129 -3.80 -8.71 -2.70
N VAL A 130 -4.98 -8.88 -2.12
CA VAL A 130 -6.13 -9.52 -2.76
C VAL A 130 -7.29 -8.55 -2.75
N VAL A 131 -7.84 -8.29 -3.93
CA VAL A 131 -9.06 -7.53 -4.14
C VAL A 131 -10.13 -8.52 -4.60
N GLN A 132 -11.16 -8.72 -3.79
CA GLN A 132 -12.26 -9.60 -4.15
C GLN A 132 -13.22 -8.87 -5.09
N ASN A 133 -13.82 -9.62 -6.00
CA ASN A 133 -14.90 -9.09 -6.81
C ASN A 133 -16.12 -8.85 -5.90
N ALA A 134 -16.74 -7.67 -6.07
CA ALA A 134 -18.02 -7.35 -5.46
C ALA A 134 -19.14 -8.13 -6.16
#